data_AF-A0A3D1ILD8-F1
#
_entry.id   AF-A0A3D1ILD8-F1
#
_cell.length_a   1.000
_cell.length_b   1.000
_cell.length_c   1.000
_cell.angle_alpha   90.00
_cell.angle_beta   90.00
_cell.angle_gamma   90.00
#
_symmetry.space_group_name_H-M   'P 1'
#
loop_
_entity.id
_entity.type
_entity.pdbx_description
1 polymer ?
#
loop_
_entity_poly.entity_id
_entity_poly.type
_entity_poly.pdbx_seq_one_letter_code
_entity_poly.pdbx_strand_id
1 'polypeptide(L)'
;MLPWPIAIGYRRFQQGLLIHHNLTRRVALGTVLRLTTMTVTALAAAQVIGLRGIHVAALALSVGVVVEAAASRLMTRELVARLRLQDNSDADREPTLTLRTIVHFYVPLGMTSVLGMAIQPAVTFFMGQSRFPLESLAVLPVVHGLTFVFRAIGLSFQEVGIALLGEHTEHYRQLRTFAAWLAIATAGGMSLIVYTPLATVWFQEISGLSPELTQFALLPARILVWIPAGSVWISFQRSVLVHGRDTRAITRASALEVLGVLIVLAVTVQTLSWVGAVGAATAIVIGRLIGNLSLIAPVGRMTRRAPRPDMVGSPSATTVG
;
A
#
# COMPACT_ATOMS: atom_id res chain seq x y z
N MET A 1 -5.16 -14.99 16.36
CA MET A 1 -5.69 -14.36 15.12
C MET A 1 -7.14 -13.91 15.19
N LEU A 2 -8.01 -14.53 15.99
CA LEU A 2 -9.42 -14.09 16.11
C LEU A 2 -9.64 -12.59 16.43
N PRO A 3 -8.91 -11.94 17.37
CA PRO A 3 -9.11 -10.51 17.65
C PRO A 3 -8.52 -9.57 16.58
N TRP A 4 -7.78 -10.12 15.61
CA TRP A 4 -6.91 -9.35 14.72
C TRP A 4 -7.66 -8.36 13.81
N PRO A 5 -8.77 -8.72 13.14
CA PRO A 5 -9.48 -7.78 12.27
C PRO A 5 -10.07 -6.59 13.03
N ILE A 6 -10.67 -6.85 14.20
CA ILE A 6 -11.28 -5.82 15.05
C ILE A 6 -10.20 -4.87 15.56
N ALA A 7 -9.08 -5.41 16.05
CA ALA A 7 -7.96 -4.60 16.53
C ALA A 7 -7.36 -3.73 15.42
N ILE A 8 -7.22 -4.25 14.19
CA ILE A 8 -6.75 -3.46 13.04
C ILE A 8 -7.72 -2.33 12.71
N GLY A 9 -9.02 -2.62 12.61
CA GLY A 9 -10.03 -1.62 12.27
C GLY A 9 -10.05 -0.49 13.28
N TYR A 10 -10.09 -0.84 14.56
CA TYR A 10 -10.05 0.10 15.66
C TYR A 10 -8.77 0.95 15.65
N ARG A 11 -7.60 0.32 15.52
CA ARG A 11 -6.32 1.02 15.42
C ARG A 11 -6.27 1.98 14.24
N ARG A 12 -6.69 1.55 13.04
CA ARG A 12 -6.66 2.37 11.82
C ARG A 12 -7.55 3.61 11.97
N PHE A 13 -8.72 3.47 12.58
CA PHE A 13 -9.60 4.61 12.88
C PHE A 13 -8.88 5.65 13.76
N GLN A 14 -8.23 5.20 14.83
CA GLN A 14 -7.51 6.09 15.74
C GLN A 14 -6.27 6.72 15.11
N GLN A 15 -5.53 5.98 14.30
CA GLN A 15 -4.42 6.52 13.51
C GLN A 15 -4.90 7.61 12.55
N GLY A 16 -6.05 7.42 11.90
CA GLY A 16 -6.66 8.44 11.04
C GLY A 16 -6.92 9.75 11.79
N LEU A 17 -7.45 9.67 13.02
CA LEU A 17 -7.67 10.86 13.87
C LEU A 17 -6.35 11.57 14.21
N LEU A 18 -5.32 10.80 14.57
CA LEU A 18 -4.00 11.38 14.87
C LEU A 18 -3.38 12.06 13.65
N ILE A 19 -3.49 11.45 12.47
CA ILE A 19 -2.96 12.02 11.22
C ILE A 19 -3.68 13.33 10.88
N HIS A 20 -5.01 13.34 10.97
CA HIS A 20 -5.81 14.54 10.67
C HIS A 20 -5.43 15.74 11.53
N HIS A 21 -5.06 15.51 12.80
CA HIS A 21 -4.62 16.56 13.73
C HIS A 21 -3.08 16.73 13.80
N ASN A 22 -2.33 16.32 12.77
CA ASN A 22 -0.87 16.47 12.68
C ASN A 22 -0.07 15.80 13.81
N LEU A 23 -0.63 14.78 14.46
CA LEU A 23 0.03 14.00 15.53
C LEU A 23 0.68 12.71 14.99
N THR A 24 1.28 12.77 13.79
CA THR A 24 1.89 11.62 13.10
C THR A 24 3.00 10.95 13.90
N ARG A 25 3.71 11.70 14.76
CA ARG A 25 4.72 11.14 15.70
C ARG A 25 4.12 10.10 16.65
N ARG A 26 2.86 10.25 17.07
CA ARG A 26 2.16 9.26 17.93
C ARG A 26 1.88 7.95 17.16
N VAL A 27 1.63 8.05 15.85
CA VAL A 27 1.48 6.86 14.98
C VAL A 27 2.80 6.10 14.86
N ALA A 28 3.92 6.82 14.71
CA ALA A 28 5.25 6.21 14.69
C ALA A 28 5.57 5.50 16.02
N LEU A 29 5.27 6.13 17.16
CA LEU A 29 5.42 5.51 18.49
C LEU A 29 4.61 4.22 18.62
N GLY A 30 3.36 4.19 18.13
CA GLY A 30 2.55 2.97 18.09
C GLY A 30 3.21 1.85 17.27
N THR A 31 3.83 2.21 16.14
CA THR A 31 4.56 1.25 15.30
C THR A 31 5.80 0.69 16.02
N VAL A 32 6.57 1.54 16.69
CA VAL A 32 7.72 1.10 17.51
C VAL A 32 7.25 0.15 18.60
N LEU A 33 6.19 0.52 19.34
CA LEU A 33 5.64 -0.33 20.38
C LEU A 33 5.18 -1.70 19.83
N ARG A 34 4.52 -1.70 18.65
CA ARG A 34 4.15 -2.94 17.97
C ARG A 34 5.37 -3.81 17.72
N LEU A 35 6.41 -3.26 17.10
CA LEU A 35 7.61 -4.01 16.74
C LEU A 35 8.31 -4.56 17.99
N THR A 36 8.48 -3.75 19.02
CA THR A 36 9.06 -4.19 20.30
C THR A 36 8.24 -5.32 20.92
N THR A 37 6.92 -5.17 20.98
CA THR A 37 6.02 -6.18 21.54
C THR A 37 6.05 -7.48 20.73
N MET A 38 6.04 -7.37 19.39
CA MET A 38 6.15 -8.53 18.51
C MET A 38 7.48 -9.27 18.72
N THR A 39 8.59 -8.54 18.77
CA THR A 39 9.93 -9.12 18.98
C THR A 39 10.03 -9.81 20.34
N VAL A 40 9.63 -9.14 21.42
CA VAL A 40 9.65 -9.70 22.77
C VAL A 40 8.77 -10.96 22.85
N THR A 41 7.56 -10.90 22.30
CA THR A 41 6.63 -12.04 22.28
C THR A 41 7.19 -13.21 21.48
N ALA A 42 7.79 -12.93 20.32
CA ALA A 42 8.40 -13.96 19.47
C ALA A 42 9.59 -14.63 20.16
N LEU A 43 10.49 -13.84 20.76
CA LEU A 43 11.65 -14.36 21.49
C LEU A 43 11.23 -15.21 22.69
N ALA A 44 10.26 -14.73 23.48
CA ALA A 44 9.75 -15.48 24.63
C ALA A 44 9.06 -16.78 24.21
N ALA A 45 8.20 -16.73 23.20
CA ALA A 45 7.49 -17.91 22.71
C ALA A 45 8.42 -18.92 22.00
N ALA A 46 9.52 -18.46 21.40
CA ALA A 46 10.53 -19.35 20.80
C ALA A 46 11.27 -20.20 21.84
N GLN A 47 11.31 -19.79 23.11
CA GLN A 47 11.92 -20.57 24.20
C GLN A 47 11.00 -21.71 24.69
N VAL A 48 9.73 -21.74 24.29
CA VAL A 48 8.78 -22.74 24.77
C VAL A 48 8.91 -24.02 23.95
N ILE A 49 9.38 -25.09 24.59
CA ILE A 49 9.57 -26.40 23.98
C ILE A 49 8.24 -26.92 23.43
N GLY A 50 8.26 -27.37 22.17
CA GLY A 50 7.09 -27.94 21.49
C GLY A 50 6.22 -26.94 20.71
N LEU A 51 6.47 -25.63 20.82
CA LEU A 51 5.78 -24.66 19.96
C LEU A 51 6.36 -24.68 18.54
N ARG A 52 5.51 -25.02 17.57
CA ARG A 52 5.81 -24.82 16.15
C ARG A 52 5.95 -23.34 15.84
N GLY A 53 6.84 -22.98 14.92
CA GLY A 53 7.08 -21.59 14.53
C GLY A 53 5.83 -20.81 14.09
N ILE A 54 4.82 -21.49 13.55
CA ILE A 54 3.53 -20.87 13.20
C ILE A 54 2.79 -20.32 14.42
N HIS A 55 2.86 -20.99 15.57
CA HIS A 55 2.21 -20.53 16.80
C HIS A 55 2.97 -19.33 17.39
N VAL A 56 4.30 -19.36 17.34
CA VAL A 56 5.16 -18.24 17.76
C VAL A 56 4.85 -16.99 16.93
N ALA A 57 4.84 -17.12 15.60
CA ALA A 57 4.51 -16.02 14.70
C ALA A 57 3.08 -15.52 14.91
N ALA A 58 2.12 -16.43 15.06
CA ALA A 58 0.72 -16.07 15.27
C ALA A 58 0.49 -15.33 16.61
N LEU A 59 1.18 -15.76 17.67
CA LEU A 59 1.10 -15.11 18.97
C LEU A 59 1.73 -13.71 18.90
N ALA A 60 2.95 -13.60 18.37
CA ALA A 60 3.66 -12.33 18.24
C ALA A 60 2.85 -11.28 17.47
N LEU A 61 2.32 -11.66 16.30
CA LEU A 61 1.48 -10.78 15.47
C LEU A 61 0.17 -10.38 16.18
N SER A 62 -0.49 -11.32 16.87
CA SER A 62 -1.75 -11.04 17.57
C SER A 62 -1.52 -10.08 18.74
N VAL A 63 -0.53 -10.35 19.58
CA VAL A 63 -0.21 -9.52 20.76
C VAL A 63 0.26 -8.14 20.33
N GLY A 64 1.16 -8.05 19.34
CA GLY A 64 1.66 -6.78 18.84
C GLY A 64 0.55 -5.83 18.36
N VAL A 65 -0.42 -6.34 17.59
CA VAL A 65 -1.52 -5.51 17.07
C VAL A 65 -2.52 -5.13 18.17
N VAL A 66 -2.81 -6.02 19.12
CA VAL A 66 -3.69 -5.69 20.25
C VAL A 66 -3.07 -4.62 21.15
N VAL A 67 -1.77 -4.74 21.45
CA VAL A 67 -1.04 -3.73 22.24
C VAL A 67 -0.98 -2.40 21.49
N GLU A 68 -0.72 -2.40 20.18
CA GLU A 68 -0.73 -1.18 19.38
C GLU A 68 -2.12 -0.51 19.35
N ALA A 69 -3.20 -1.30 19.24
CA ALA A 69 -4.57 -0.80 19.28
C ALA A 69 -4.90 -0.18 20.66
N ALA A 70 -4.48 -0.82 21.75
CA ALA A 70 -4.65 -0.29 23.10
C ALA A 70 -3.83 1.00 23.31
N ALA A 71 -2.58 1.04 22.83
CA ALA A 71 -1.74 2.23 22.92
C ALA A 71 -2.30 3.40 22.10
N SER A 72 -2.78 3.12 20.88
CA SER A 72 -3.47 4.12 20.05
C SER A 72 -4.69 4.70 20.77
N ARG A 73 -5.37 3.91 21.60
CA ARG A 73 -6.52 4.38 22.39
C ARG A 73 -6.12 5.36 23.46
N LEU A 74 -5.03 5.06 24.15
CA LEU A 74 -4.49 5.95 25.16
C LEU A 74 -4.00 7.26 24.52
N MET A 75 -3.28 7.16 23.39
CA MET A 75 -2.73 8.30 22.66
C MET A 75 -3.78 9.23 22.04
N THR A 76 -4.99 8.73 21.79
CA THR A 76 -6.12 9.52 21.25
C THR A 76 -7.08 10.03 22.33
N ARG A 77 -6.95 9.60 23.58
CA ARG A 77 -7.90 9.89 24.67
C ARG A 77 -8.10 11.40 24.88
N GLU A 78 -7.02 12.16 24.97
CA GLU A 78 -7.07 13.62 25.16
C GLU A 78 -7.71 14.33 23.97
N LEU A 79 -7.39 13.89 22.76
CA LEU A 79 -7.91 14.46 21.52
C LEU A 79 -9.42 14.22 21.40
N VAL A 80 -9.87 12.99 21.65
CA VAL A 80 -11.30 12.64 21.66
C VAL A 80 -12.05 13.41 22.76
N ALA A 81 -11.44 13.60 23.93
CA ALA A 81 -12.05 14.42 24.99
C ALA A 81 -12.23 15.87 24.55
N ARG A 82 -11.24 16.49 23.90
CA ARG A 82 -11.33 17.86 23.36
C ARG A 82 -12.41 17.98 22.28
N LEU A 83 -12.46 17.05 21.33
CA LEU A 83 -13.44 17.07 20.25
C LEU A 83 -14.88 16.95 20.77
N ARG A 84 -15.12 16.09 21.76
CA ARG A 84 -16.43 15.98 22.42
C ARG A 84 -16.86 17.25 23.15
N LEU A 85 -15.90 18.02 23.66
CA LEU A 85 -16.20 19.30 24.32
C LEU A 85 -16.54 20.39 23.30
N GLN A 86 -15.92 20.39 22.11
CA GLN A 86 -16.20 21.33 21.02
C GLN A 86 -17.54 21.04 20.30
N ASP A 87 -17.88 19.76 20.11
CA ASP A 87 -19.13 19.34 19.44
C ASP A 87 -20.38 19.80 20.21
N ASN A 88 -20.29 19.88 21.55
CA ASN A 88 -21.37 20.39 22.40
C ASN A 88 -21.57 21.92 22.28
N SER A 89 -20.62 22.66 21.69
CA SER A 89 -20.70 24.13 21.53
C SER A 89 -21.15 24.58 20.14
N ASP A 90 -21.08 23.72 19.12
CA ASP A 90 -21.34 24.05 17.70
C ASP A 90 -22.53 23.27 17.09
N ALA A 91 -23.47 22.80 17.92
CA ALA A 91 -24.57 21.88 17.58
C ALA A 91 -25.51 22.33 16.42
N ASP A 92 -25.39 23.54 15.89
CA ASP A 92 -26.32 24.13 14.92
C ASP A 92 -25.81 24.20 13.47
N ARG A 93 -24.60 23.71 13.12
CA ARG A 93 -24.00 24.01 11.79
C ARG A 93 -23.61 22.85 10.88
N GLU A 94 -23.64 21.59 11.29
CA GLU A 94 -23.25 20.49 10.39
C GLU A 94 -24.44 19.76 9.76
N PRO A 95 -24.44 19.52 8.43
CA PRO A 95 -25.46 18.73 7.78
C PRO A 95 -25.40 17.30 8.34
N THR A 96 -26.55 16.79 8.80
CA THR A 96 -26.68 15.46 9.39
C THR A 96 -26.02 14.39 8.51
N LEU A 97 -24.87 13.86 8.95
CA LEU A 97 -24.16 12.77 8.30
C LEU A 97 -25.05 11.53 8.25
N THR A 98 -25.74 11.36 7.14
CA THR A 98 -26.62 10.20 6.95
C THR A 98 -25.77 8.97 6.63
N LEU A 99 -26.15 7.81 7.16
CA LEU A 99 -25.51 6.53 6.83
C LEU A 99 -25.43 6.31 5.30
N ARG A 100 -26.42 6.81 4.55
CA ARG A 100 -26.46 6.79 3.09
C ARG A 100 -25.27 7.52 2.44
N THR A 101 -24.90 8.69 2.95
CA THR A 101 -23.78 9.50 2.46
C THR A 101 -22.45 8.80 2.75
N ILE A 102 -22.30 8.22 3.95
CA ILE A 102 -21.13 7.43 4.34
C ILE A 102 -20.98 6.23 3.40
N VAL A 103 -22.04 5.44 3.20
CA VAL A 103 -22.02 4.25 2.34
C VAL A 103 -21.71 4.60 0.88
N HIS A 104 -22.36 5.63 0.31
CA HIS A 104 -22.12 6.03 -1.09
C HIS A 104 -20.69 6.52 -1.33
N PHE A 105 -20.04 7.11 -0.32
CA PHE A 105 -18.64 7.54 -0.40
C PHE A 105 -17.65 6.40 -0.13
N TYR A 106 -17.87 5.61 0.93
CA TYR A 106 -16.91 4.59 1.39
C TYR A 106 -16.98 3.29 0.60
N VAL A 107 -18.15 2.86 0.11
CA VAL A 107 -18.26 1.57 -0.59
C VAL A 107 -17.39 1.52 -1.86
N PRO A 108 -17.43 2.52 -2.78
CA PRO A 108 -16.55 2.51 -3.95
C PRO A 108 -15.05 2.51 -3.62
N LEU A 109 -14.69 3.19 -2.52
CA LEU A 109 -13.31 3.26 -2.04
C LEU A 109 -12.86 1.94 -1.40
N GLY A 110 -13.74 1.34 -0.58
CA GLY A 110 -13.54 0.03 0.05
C GLY A 110 -13.44 -1.10 -0.99
N MET A 111 -14.22 -1.02 -2.07
CA MET A 111 -14.15 -1.96 -3.18
C MET A 111 -12.76 -2.03 -3.81
N THR A 112 -12.02 -0.92 -3.82
CA THR A 112 -10.62 -0.93 -4.29
C THR A 112 -9.73 -1.81 -3.42
N SER A 113 -9.94 -1.78 -2.10
CA SER A 113 -9.20 -2.63 -1.16
C SER A 113 -9.62 -4.10 -1.27
N VAL A 114 -10.92 -4.37 -1.44
CA VAL A 114 -11.45 -5.73 -1.66
C VAL A 114 -10.87 -6.33 -2.95
N LEU A 115 -10.90 -5.57 -4.05
CA LEU A 115 -10.31 -5.95 -5.33
C LEU A 115 -8.80 -6.24 -5.18
N GLY A 116 -8.07 -5.37 -4.48
CA GLY A 116 -6.65 -5.59 -4.21
C GLY A 116 -6.38 -6.84 -3.37
N MET A 117 -7.24 -7.16 -2.39
CA MET A 117 -7.12 -8.38 -1.59
C MET A 117 -7.40 -9.64 -2.40
N ALA A 118 -8.25 -9.59 -3.42
CA ALA A 118 -8.56 -10.74 -4.27
C ALA A 118 -7.38 -11.24 -5.11
N ILE A 119 -6.40 -10.35 -5.40
CA ILE A 119 -5.23 -10.69 -6.21
C ILE A 119 -4.43 -11.84 -5.59
N GLN A 120 -4.18 -11.79 -4.27
CA GLN A 120 -3.27 -12.75 -3.63
C GLN A 120 -3.84 -14.18 -3.58
N PRO A 121 -5.10 -14.42 -3.16
CA PRO A 121 -5.73 -15.73 -3.28
C PRO A 121 -5.77 -16.24 -4.72
N ALA A 122 -6.04 -15.36 -5.70
CA ALA A 122 -6.05 -15.75 -7.11
C ALA A 122 -4.66 -16.21 -7.57
N VAL A 123 -3.60 -15.44 -7.27
CA VAL A 123 -2.21 -15.83 -7.57
C VAL A 123 -1.88 -17.19 -6.98
N THR A 124 -2.20 -17.42 -5.69
CA THR A 124 -1.97 -18.71 -5.03
C THR A 124 -2.75 -19.85 -5.68
N PHE A 125 -4.01 -19.63 -6.04
CA PHE A 125 -4.85 -20.62 -6.70
C PHE A 125 -4.27 -21.05 -8.06
N PHE A 126 -3.95 -20.08 -8.93
CA PHE A 126 -3.40 -20.37 -10.25
C PHE A 126 -2.00 -21.01 -10.16
N MET A 127 -1.17 -20.60 -9.20
CA MET A 127 0.12 -21.25 -8.96
C MET A 127 -0.03 -22.71 -8.55
N GLY A 128 -1.04 -23.06 -7.75
CA GLY A 128 -1.33 -24.45 -7.38
C GLY A 128 -1.66 -25.35 -8.58
N GLN A 129 -2.13 -24.75 -9.68
CA GLN A 129 -2.46 -25.45 -10.93
C GLN A 129 -1.34 -25.37 -11.99
N SER A 130 -0.24 -24.70 -11.67
CA SER A 130 0.83 -24.41 -12.63
C SER A 130 1.93 -25.47 -12.66
N ARG A 131 2.90 -25.29 -13.56
CA ARG A 131 4.13 -26.09 -13.57
C ARG A 131 5.02 -25.74 -12.37
N PHE A 132 5.56 -26.76 -11.70
CA PHE A 132 6.35 -26.62 -10.46
C PHE A 132 5.60 -25.85 -9.36
N PRO A 133 4.41 -26.33 -8.93
CA PRO A 133 3.55 -25.59 -8.01
C PRO A 133 4.17 -25.50 -6.61
N LEU A 134 4.84 -26.54 -6.13
CA LEU A 134 5.46 -26.58 -4.80
C LEU A 134 6.62 -25.59 -4.69
N GLU A 135 7.54 -25.62 -5.66
CA GLU A 135 8.68 -24.72 -5.75
C GLU A 135 8.21 -23.27 -5.90
N SER A 136 7.20 -23.05 -6.76
CA SER A 136 6.59 -21.73 -6.94
C SER A 136 5.99 -21.18 -5.65
N LEU A 137 5.23 -21.99 -4.92
CA LEU A 137 4.63 -21.59 -3.63
C LEU A 137 5.68 -21.40 -2.54
N ALA A 138 6.79 -22.13 -2.58
CA ALA A 138 7.89 -21.99 -1.63
C ALA A 138 8.67 -20.67 -1.81
N VAL A 139 8.97 -20.26 -3.05
CA VAL A 139 9.74 -19.03 -3.29
C VAL A 139 8.91 -17.75 -3.19
N LEU A 140 7.58 -17.85 -3.39
CA LEU A 140 6.70 -16.69 -3.52
C LEU A 140 6.77 -15.72 -2.33
N PRO A 141 6.66 -16.17 -1.06
CA PRO A 141 6.69 -15.24 0.08
C PRO A 141 8.01 -14.46 0.18
N VAL A 142 9.12 -15.10 -0.19
CA VAL A 142 10.45 -14.51 -0.13
C VAL A 142 10.63 -13.45 -1.21
N VAL A 143 10.25 -13.77 -2.45
CA VAL A 143 10.30 -12.83 -3.57
C VAL A 143 9.35 -11.64 -3.34
N HIS A 144 8.14 -11.91 -2.83
CA HIS A 144 7.20 -10.87 -2.44
C HIS A 144 7.71 -10.02 -1.28
N GLY A 145 8.40 -10.62 -0.31
CA GLY A 145 9.03 -9.89 0.79
C GLY A 145 10.03 -8.85 0.28
N LEU A 146 10.96 -9.26 -0.59
CA LEU A 146 11.92 -8.35 -1.22
C LEU A 146 11.22 -7.24 -2.01
N THR A 147 10.26 -7.62 -2.86
CA THR A 147 9.49 -6.66 -3.68
C THR A 147 8.73 -5.67 -2.79
N PHE A 148 8.20 -6.13 -1.67
CA PHE A 148 7.43 -5.31 -0.73
C PHE A 148 8.29 -4.25 -0.04
N VAL A 149 9.54 -4.56 0.33
CA VAL A 149 10.48 -3.58 0.94
C VAL A 149 10.61 -2.33 0.07
N PHE A 150 10.85 -2.51 -1.23
CA PHE A 150 10.97 -1.37 -2.16
C PHE A 150 9.62 -0.75 -2.52
N ARG A 151 8.58 -1.58 -2.69
CA ARG A 151 7.22 -1.11 -3.00
C ARG A 151 6.61 -0.26 -1.89
N ALA A 152 6.90 -0.54 -0.62
CA ALA A 152 6.32 0.16 0.53
C ALA A 152 6.66 1.66 0.53
N ILE A 153 7.84 2.02 0.02
CA ILE A 153 8.26 3.41 -0.16
C ILE A 153 7.30 4.14 -1.13
N GLY A 154 6.96 3.49 -2.24
CA GLY A 154 6.00 4.03 -3.21
C GLY A 154 4.58 4.15 -2.67
N LEU A 155 4.13 3.21 -1.83
CA LEU A 155 2.81 3.31 -1.18
C LEU A 155 2.71 4.52 -0.25
N SER A 156 3.79 4.83 0.47
CA SER A 156 3.86 5.98 1.38
C SER A 156 3.86 7.32 0.63
N PHE A 157 4.26 7.33 -0.64
CA PHE A 157 4.27 8.52 -1.48
C PHE A 157 2.86 9.09 -1.72
N GLN A 158 1.80 8.26 -1.66
CA GLN A 158 0.43 8.74 -1.91
C GLN A 158 0.03 9.85 -0.92
N GLU A 159 0.38 9.72 0.36
CA GLU A 159 0.04 10.71 1.40
C GLU A 159 0.81 12.03 1.19
N VAL A 160 2.11 11.93 0.89
CA VAL A 160 2.96 13.08 0.53
C VAL A 160 2.40 13.79 -0.70
N GLY A 161 1.99 13.01 -1.70
CA GLY A 161 1.40 13.52 -2.93
C GLY A 161 0.06 14.19 -2.75
N ILE A 162 -0.72 13.84 -1.72
CA ILE A 162 -1.97 14.53 -1.36
C ILE A 162 -1.66 15.83 -0.61
N ALA A 163 -0.72 15.78 0.34
CA ALA A 163 -0.41 16.92 1.20
C ALA A 163 0.30 18.07 0.46
N LEU A 164 1.15 17.76 -0.53
CA LEU A 164 2.03 18.73 -1.18
C LEU A 164 1.56 19.16 -2.58
N LEU A 165 0.41 18.69 -3.07
CA LEU A 165 -0.03 19.01 -4.44
C LEU A 165 -0.41 20.50 -4.61
N GLY A 166 -0.85 21.15 -3.53
CA GLY A 166 -1.40 22.52 -3.53
C GLY A 166 -2.88 22.55 -3.97
N GLU A 167 -3.61 23.60 -3.58
CA GLU A 167 -5.06 23.72 -3.85
C GLU A 167 -5.38 23.61 -5.35
N HIS A 168 -4.57 24.26 -6.20
CA HIS A 168 -4.73 24.29 -7.66
C HIS A 168 -3.70 23.42 -8.40
N THR A 169 -3.16 22.38 -7.76
CA THR A 169 -2.13 21.49 -8.36
C THR A 169 -0.83 22.20 -8.76
N GLU A 170 -0.50 23.30 -8.09
CA GLU A 170 0.65 24.18 -8.36
C GLU A 170 1.98 23.43 -8.37
N HIS A 171 2.14 22.43 -7.49
CA HIS A 171 3.36 21.65 -7.34
C HIS A 171 3.37 20.36 -8.19
N TYR A 172 2.41 20.16 -9.08
CA TYR A 172 2.27 18.92 -9.87
C TYR A 172 3.57 18.51 -10.59
N ARG A 173 4.25 19.46 -11.24
CA ARG A 173 5.49 19.16 -11.99
C ARG A 173 6.64 18.74 -11.08
N GLN A 174 6.76 19.39 -9.92
CA GLN A 174 7.78 19.08 -8.92
C GLN A 174 7.54 17.69 -8.34
N LEU A 175 6.30 17.39 -7.92
CA LEU A 175 5.91 16.07 -7.42
C LEU A 175 6.09 14.98 -8.48
N ARG A 176 5.75 15.24 -9.74
CA ARG A 176 5.96 14.28 -10.85
C ARG A 176 7.44 13.95 -11.04
N THR A 177 8.30 14.96 -10.96
CA THR A 177 9.74 14.81 -11.13
C THR A 177 10.34 14.03 -9.96
N PHE A 178 9.92 14.35 -8.73
CA PHE A 178 10.30 13.58 -7.55
C PHE A 178 9.81 12.13 -7.63
N ALA A 179 8.56 11.90 -8.04
CA ALA A 179 8.01 10.56 -8.22
C ALA A 179 8.79 9.75 -9.28
N ALA A 180 9.25 10.38 -10.36
CA ALA A 180 10.09 9.73 -11.37
C ALA A 180 11.44 9.32 -10.79
N TRP A 181 12.12 10.20 -10.05
CA TRP A 181 13.37 9.86 -9.37
C TRP A 181 13.18 8.76 -8.32
N LEU A 182 12.09 8.80 -7.55
CA LEU A 182 11.76 7.78 -6.57
C LEU A 182 11.45 6.43 -7.23
N ALA A 183 10.77 6.42 -8.38
CA ALA A 183 10.53 5.22 -9.16
C ALA A 183 11.85 4.60 -9.67
N ILE A 184 12.76 5.42 -10.19
CA ILE A 184 14.10 4.98 -10.62
C ILE A 184 14.89 4.45 -9.41
N ALA A 185 14.90 5.15 -8.29
CA ALA A 185 15.64 4.74 -7.10
C ALA A 185 15.13 3.41 -6.51
N THR A 186 13.81 3.23 -6.43
CA THR A 186 13.21 2.01 -5.88
C THR A 186 13.38 0.80 -6.80
N ALA A 187 13.21 0.95 -8.13
CA ALA A 187 13.49 -0.12 -9.09
C ALA A 187 14.98 -0.40 -9.25
N GLY A 188 15.82 0.64 -9.23
CA GLY A 188 17.28 0.53 -9.29
C GLY A 188 17.85 -0.18 -8.07
N GLY A 189 17.38 0.16 -6.87
CA GLY A 189 17.77 -0.51 -5.62
C GLY A 189 17.39 -1.98 -5.61
N MET A 190 16.18 -2.33 -6.06
CA MET A 190 15.78 -3.73 -6.17
C MET A 190 16.57 -4.47 -7.26
N SER A 191 16.81 -3.83 -8.42
CA SER A 191 17.65 -4.37 -9.49
C SER A 191 19.05 -4.71 -8.98
N LEU A 192 19.67 -3.79 -8.22
CA LEU A 192 21.00 -4.00 -7.67
C LEU A 192 21.06 -5.26 -6.83
N ILE A 193 20.02 -5.59 -6.06
CA ILE A 193 19.99 -6.83 -5.28
C ILE A 193 19.83 -8.04 -6.21
N VAL A 194 18.83 -8.04 -7.08
CA VAL A 194 18.43 -9.24 -7.82
C VAL A 194 19.39 -9.60 -8.98
N TYR A 195 20.15 -8.64 -9.49
CA TYR A 195 21.13 -8.84 -10.56
C TYR A 195 22.59 -8.98 -10.07
N THR A 196 22.85 -8.87 -8.77
CA THR A 196 24.20 -9.03 -8.19
C THR A 196 24.24 -10.23 -7.23
N PRO A 197 25.42 -10.62 -6.72
CA PRO A 197 25.54 -11.66 -5.70
C PRO A 197 24.78 -11.37 -4.39
N LEU A 198 24.29 -10.13 -4.20
CA LEU A 198 23.40 -9.78 -3.09
C LEU A 198 22.08 -10.58 -3.12
N ALA A 199 21.67 -11.08 -4.27
CA ALA A 199 20.52 -11.98 -4.36
C ALA A 199 20.74 -13.24 -3.52
N THR A 200 21.95 -13.80 -3.50
CA THR A 200 22.29 -14.97 -2.69
C THR A 200 22.20 -14.67 -1.20
N VAL A 201 22.71 -13.50 -0.77
CA VAL A 201 22.60 -13.05 0.64
C VAL A 201 21.13 -12.93 1.03
N TRP A 202 20.30 -12.31 0.20
CA TRP A 202 18.87 -12.16 0.50
C TRP A 202 18.12 -13.51 0.52
N PHE A 203 18.28 -14.32 -0.54
CA PHE A 203 17.49 -15.53 -0.72
C PHE A 203 17.99 -16.70 0.14
N GLN A 204 19.30 -16.90 0.29
CA GLN A 204 19.86 -18.02 1.05
C GLN A 204 20.08 -17.67 2.52
N GLU A 205 20.82 -16.60 2.82
CA GLU A 205 21.25 -16.31 4.20
C GLU A 205 20.11 -15.70 5.02
N ILE A 206 19.46 -14.66 4.50
CA ILE A 206 18.38 -13.96 5.21
C ILE A 206 17.09 -14.78 5.17
N SER A 207 16.75 -15.32 4.01
CA SER A 207 15.45 -15.97 3.81
C SER A 207 15.49 -17.50 3.95
N GLY A 208 16.66 -18.11 4.03
CA GLY A 208 16.82 -19.54 4.29
C GLY A 208 16.44 -20.45 3.11
N LEU A 209 16.43 -19.96 1.87
CA LEU A 209 16.18 -20.82 0.70
C LEU A 209 17.37 -21.72 0.39
N SER A 210 17.10 -22.93 -0.09
CA SER A 210 18.15 -23.79 -0.64
C SER A 210 18.78 -23.16 -1.89
N PRO A 211 19.97 -23.60 -2.32
CA PRO A 211 20.59 -23.12 -3.55
C PRO A 211 19.71 -23.27 -4.79
N GLU A 212 18.97 -24.38 -4.89
CA GLU A 212 18.08 -24.68 -6.01
C GLU A 212 16.87 -23.72 -6.02
N LEU A 213 16.23 -23.52 -4.86
CA LEU A 213 15.10 -22.59 -4.72
C LEU A 213 15.55 -21.14 -4.93
N THR A 214 16.79 -20.81 -4.58
CA THR A 214 17.37 -19.49 -4.85
C THR A 214 17.46 -19.23 -6.36
N GLN A 215 18.00 -20.17 -7.13
CA GLN A 215 18.06 -20.05 -8.59
C GLN A 215 16.65 -19.94 -9.19
N PHE A 216 15.70 -20.73 -8.67
CA PHE A 216 14.30 -20.68 -9.08
C PHE A 216 13.62 -19.32 -8.79
N ALA A 217 13.99 -18.66 -7.68
CA ALA A 217 13.43 -17.37 -7.26
C ALA A 217 13.92 -16.17 -8.10
N LEU A 218 15.09 -16.28 -8.75
CA LEU A 218 15.73 -15.15 -9.44
C LEU A 218 14.89 -14.61 -10.58
N LEU A 219 14.37 -15.47 -11.47
CA LEU A 219 13.62 -15.01 -12.64
C LEU A 219 12.32 -14.27 -12.25
N PRO A 220 11.45 -14.81 -11.37
CA PRO A 220 10.30 -14.06 -10.83
C PRO A 220 10.70 -12.74 -10.18
N ALA A 221 11.78 -12.71 -9.40
CA ALA A 221 12.27 -11.50 -8.75
C ALA A 221 12.71 -10.43 -9.76
N ARG A 222 13.40 -10.83 -10.84
CA ARG A 222 13.84 -9.93 -11.92
C ARG A 222 12.66 -9.31 -12.64
N ILE A 223 11.60 -10.08 -12.88
CA ILE A 223 10.36 -9.56 -13.48
C ILE A 223 9.71 -8.54 -12.54
N LEU A 224 9.66 -8.81 -11.23
CA LEU A 224 9.02 -7.94 -10.24
C LEU A 224 9.77 -6.64 -9.94
N VAL A 225 10.99 -6.44 -10.46
CA VAL A 225 11.75 -5.16 -10.36
C VAL A 225 10.93 -3.95 -10.84
N TRP A 226 9.99 -4.15 -11.76
CA TRP A 226 9.13 -3.07 -12.27
C TRP A 226 8.01 -2.66 -11.29
N ILE A 227 7.70 -3.51 -10.30
CA ILE A 227 6.60 -3.26 -9.37
C ILE A 227 6.84 -2.06 -8.46
N PRO A 228 8.01 -1.86 -7.82
CA PRO A 228 8.27 -0.67 -7.03
C PRO A 228 8.06 0.63 -7.83
N ALA A 229 8.66 0.74 -9.01
CA ALA A 229 8.48 1.91 -9.89
C ALA A 229 7.01 2.11 -10.27
N GLY A 230 6.32 1.05 -10.69
CA GLY A 230 4.90 1.11 -11.01
C GLY A 230 4.04 1.51 -9.81
N SER A 231 4.45 1.13 -8.59
CA SER A 231 3.73 1.45 -7.35
C SER A 231 3.92 2.92 -6.94
N VAL A 232 5.10 3.50 -7.17
CA VAL A 232 5.31 4.95 -7.01
C VAL A 232 4.40 5.71 -7.98
N TRP A 233 4.38 5.30 -9.25
CA TRP A 233 3.61 5.99 -10.28
C TRP A 233 2.11 5.92 -10.04
N ILE A 234 1.57 4.75 -9.69
CA ILE A 234 0.13 4.64 -9.40
C ILE A 234 -0.24 5.43 -8.14
N SER A 235 0.66 5.52 -7.15
CA SER A 235 0.44 6.29 -5.93
C SER A 235 0.41 7.80 -6.21
N PHE A 236 1.28 8.29 -7.10
CA PHE A 236 1.24 9.65 -7.61
C PHE A 236 -0.06 9.94 -8.37
N GLN A 237 -0.45 9.06 -9.31
CA GLN A 237 -1.68 9.25 -10.07
C GLN A 237 -2.91 9.27 -9.17
N ARG A 238 -2.94 8.37 -8.17
CA ARG A 238 -4.01 8.32 -7.18
C ARG A 238 -4.02 9.57 -6.29
N SER A 239 -2.88 10.11 -5.89
CA SER A 239 -2.84 11.33 -5.06
C SER A 239 -3.51 12.51 -5.78
N VAL A 240 -3.24 12.67 -7.08
CA VAL A 240 -3.86 13.72 -7.92
C VAL A 240 -5.37 13.54 -8.05
N LEU A 241 -5.84 12.30 -8.23
CA LEU A 241 -7.27 12.00 -8.38
C LEU A 241 -8.03 12.10 -7.06
N VAL A 242 -7.41 11.75 -5.94
CA VAL A 242 -7.98 11.95 -4.60
C VAL A 242 -8.14 13.44 -4.30
N HIS A 243 -7.13 14.25 -4.61
CA HIS A 243 -7.23 15.72 -4.52
C HIS A 243 -8.40 16.26 -5.34
N GLY A 244 -8.58 15.73 -6.54
CA GLY A 244 -9.70 16.05 -7.42
C GLY A 244 -11.05 15.38 -7.12
N ARG A 245 -11.14 14.60 -6.04
CA ARG A 245 -12.32 13.81 -5.64
C ARG A 245 -12.85 12.86 -6.73
N ASP A 246 -12.04 12.47 -7.73
CA ASP A 246 -12.39 11.46 -8.74
C ASP A 246 -11.98 10.05 -8.29
N THR A 247 -12.65 9.56 -7.26
CA THR A 247 -12.41 8.20 -6.71
C THR A 247 -12.91 7.10 -7.65
N ARG A 248 -13.86 7.40 -8.55
CA ARG A 248 -14.40 6.44 -9.53
C ARG A 248 -13.35 6.02 -10.55
N ALA A 249 -12.47 6.93 -10.98
CA ALA A 249 -11.34 6.57 -11.82
C ALA A 249 -10.40 5.58 -11.12
N ILE A 250 -10.15 5.76 -9.83
CA ILE A 250 -9.29 4.88 -9.02
C ILE A 250 -9.89 3.46 -8.91
N THR A 251 -11.19 3.36 -8.65
CA THR A 251 -11.88 2.05 -8.57
C THR A 251 -11.85 1.33 -9.92
N ARG A 252 -12.13 2.02 -11.03
CA ARG A 252 -12.07 1.43 -12.38
C ARG A 252 -10.67 0.93 -12.73
N ALA A 253 -9.64 1.72 -12.46
CA ALA A 253 -8.25 1.32 -12.69
C ALA A 253 -7.87 0.07 -11.90
N SER A 254 -8.34 -0.02 -10.65
CA SER A 254 -8.07 -1.16 -9.79
C SER A 254 -8.81 -2.42 -10.27
N ALA A 255 -10.04 -2.28 -10.79
CA ALA A 255 -10.76 -3.38 -11.43
C ALA A 255 -10.05 -3.87 -12.69
N LEU A 256 -9.56 -2.95 -13.54
CA LEU A 256 -8.78 -3.28 -14.74
C LEU A 256 -7.44 -3.96 -14.40
N GLU A 257 -6.75 -3.49 -13.35
CA GLU A 257 -5.54 -4.13 -12.83
C GLU A 257 -5.83 -5.58 -12.41
N VAL A 258 -6.85 -5.82 -11.59
CA VAL A 258 -7.23 -7.17 -11.14
C VAL A 258 -7.62 -8.05 -12.31
N LEU A 259 -8.47 -7.55 -13.22
CA LEU A 259 -8.88 -8.31 -14.40
C LEU A 259 -7.68 -8.65 -15.28
N GLY A 260 -6.76 -7.72 -15.47
CA GLY A 260 -5.51 -7.94 -16.18
C GLY A 260 -4.66 -9.04 -15.55
N VAL A 261 -4.50 -9.02 -14.21
CA VAL A 261 -3.81 -10.09 -13.48
C VAL A 261 -4.48 -11.45 -13.72
N LEU A 262 -5.81 -11.53 -13.59
CA LEU A 262 -6.57 -12.77 -13.76
C LEU A 262 -6.45 -13.33 -15.18
N ILE A 263 -6.57 -12.47 -16.20
CA ILE A 263 -6.44 -12.87 -17.61
C ILE A 263 -5.02 -13.38 -17.87
N VAL A 264 -3.98 -12.66 -17.45
CA VAL A 264 -2.60 -13.09 -17.66
C VAL A 264 -2.30 -14.39 -16.92
N LEU A 265 -2.78 -14.55 -15.68
CA LEU A 265 -2.65 -15.81 -14.95
C LEU A 265 -3.32 -16.97 -15.69
N ALA A 266 -4.56 -16.77 -16.16
CA ALA A 266 -5.28 -17.80 -16.91
C ALA A 266 -4.54 -18.21 -18.19
N VAL A 267 -4.07 -17.24 -18.98
CA VAL A 267 -3.31 -17.51 -20.21
C VAL A 267 -1.97 -18.18 -19.92
N THR A 268 -1.19 -17.65 -18.99
CA THR A 268 0.16 -18.18 -18.70
C THR A 268 0.12 -19.56 -18.05
N VAL A 269 -0.81 -19.80 -17.14
CA VAL A 269 -0.92 -21.07 -16.42
C VAL A 269 -1.69 -22.12 -17.22
N GLN A 270 -2.88 -21.81 -17.73
CA GLN A 270 -3.75 -22.82 -18.34
C GLN A 270 -3.41 -23.09 -19.80
N THR A 271 -3.04 -22.05 -20.57
CA THR A 271 -2.75 -22.21 -22.01
C THR A 271 -1.28 -22.50 -22.25
N LEU A 272 -0.39 -21.74 -21.62
CA LEU A 272 1.05 -21.81 -21.91
C LEU A 272 1.83 -22.74 -20.97
N SER A 273 1.21 -23.26 -19.91
CA SER A 273 1.84 -24.15 -18.92
C SER A 273 3.13 -23.59 -18.32
N TRP A 274 3.16 -22.29 -18.04
CA TRP A 274 4.31 -21.62 -17.44
C TRP A 274 4.55 -22.08 -16.00
N VAL A 275 5.78 -21.83 -15.54
CA VAL A 275 6.15 -21.94 -14.13
C VAL A 275 5.33 -20.95 -13.32
N GLY A 276 4.66 -21.41 -12.26
CA GLY A 276 3.72 -20.61 -11.49
C GLY A 276 4.25 -19.27 -11.01
N ALA A 277 5.46 -19.27 -10.41
CA ALA A 277 6.08 -18.05 -9.91
C ALA A 277 6.37 -17.02 -11.03
N VAL A 278 6.74 -17.50 -12.22
CA VAL A 278 7.01 -16.63 -13.39
C VAL A 278 5.70 -16.08 -13.96
N GLY A 279 4.67 -16.91 -14.09
CA GLY A 279 3.32 -16.49 -14.49
C GLY A 279 2.74 -15.45 -13.53
N ALA A 280 2.85 -15.68 -12.23
CA ALA A 280 2.43 -14.74 -11.19
C ALA A 280 3.17 -13.41 -11.26
N ALA A 281 4.51 -13.44 -11.32
CA ALA A 281 5.32 -12.23 -11.45
C ALA A 281 4.93 -11.40 -12.68
N THR A 282 4.77 -12.07 -13.83
CA THR A 282 4.37 -11.44 -15.09
C THR A 282 2.98 -10.83 -15.00
N ALA A 283 2.01 -11.58 -14.45
CA ALA A 283 0.65 -11.12 -14.28
C ALA A 283 0.55 -9.87 -13.40
N ILE A 284 1.30 -9.84 -12.28
CA ILE A 284 1.33 -8.69 -11.37
C ILE A 284 1.93 -7.46 -12.06
N VAL A 285 3.00 -7.61 -12.85
CA VAL A 285 3.63 -6.51 -13.60
C VAL A 285 2.69 -5.97 -14.68
N ILE A 286 2.08 -6.85 -15.48
CA ILE A 286 1.13 -6.43 -16.53
C ILE A 286 -0.10 -5.78 -15.91
N GLY A 287 -0.66 -6.35 -14.83
CA GLY A 287 -1.77 -5.76 -14.10
C GLY A 287 -1.44 -4.35 -13.59
N ARG A 288 -0.26 -4.17 -12.98
CA ARG A 288 0.22 -2.85 -12.54
C ARG A 288 0.37 -1.88 -13.71
N LEU A 289 0.88 -2.34 -14.85
CA LEU A 289 1.01 -1.53 -16.05
C LEU A 289 -0.37 -1.08 -16.56
N ILE A 290 -1.35 -1.99 -16.65
CA ILE A 290 -2.73 -1.67 -17.02
C ILE A 290 -3.32 -0.61 -16.07
N GLY A 291 -3.16 -0.81 -14.76
CA GLY A 291 -3.59 0.13 -13.74
C GLY A 291 -2.99 1.53 -13.97
N ASN A 292 -1.67 1.61 -14.16
CA ASN A 292 -0.96 2.86 -14.44
C ASN A 292 -1.46 3.54 -15.73
N LEU A 293 -1.56 2.79 -16.82
CA LEU A 293 -2.00 3.32 -18.12
C LEU A 293 -3.44 3.86 -18.06
N SER A 294 -4.34 3.13 -17.38
CA SER A 294 -5.75 3.51 -17.25
C SER A 294 -5.96 4.84 -16.50
N LEU A 295 -5.02 5.23 -15.64
CA LEU A 295 -5.07 6.47 -14.88
C LEU A 295 -4.45 7.68 -15.60
N ILE A 296 -3.72 7.49 -16.71
CA ILE A 296 -3.09 8.60 -17.45
C ILE A 296 -4.14 9.61 -17.93
N ALA A 297 -5.21 9.13 -18.58
CA ALA A 297 -6.24 10.02 -19.13
C ALA A 297 -7.06 10.75 -18.04
N PRO A 298 -7.53 10.09 -16.96
CA PRO A 298 -8.15 10.77 -15.82
C PRO A 298 -7.26 11.87 -15.20
N VAL A 299 -5.98 11.57 -14.93
CA VAL A 299 -5.05 12.54 -14.34
C VAL A 299 -4.81 13.73 -15.28
N GLY A 300 -4.67 13.48 -16.58
CA GLY A 300 -4.54 14.54 -17.58
C GLY A 300 -5.75 15.46 -17.66
N ARG A 301 -6.98 14.92 -17.52
CA ARG A 301 -8.21 15.74 -17.45
C ARG A 301 -8.27 16.58 -16.19
N MET A 302 -7.83 16.04 -15.05
CA MET A 302 -7.84 16.74 -13.77
C MET A 302 -6.90 17.94 -13.78
N THR A 303 -5.66 17.73 -14.22
CA THR A 303 -4.62 18.77 -14.27
C THR A 303 -4.91 19.87 -15.29
N ARG A 304 -5.65 19.58 -16.37
CA ARG A 304 -6.09 20.60 -17.35
C ARG A 304 -7.24 21.47 -16.87
N ARG A 305 -8.00 21.03 -15.85
CA ARG A 305 -9.12 21.79 -15.28
C ARG A 305 -8.70 22.75 -14.16
N ALA A 306 -7.48 22.60 -13.63
CA ALA A 306 -6.94 23.53 -12.66
C ALA A 306 -6.61 24.87 -13.35
N PRO A 307 -7.01 26.03 -12.78
CA PRO A 307 -6.60 27.33 -13.29
C PRO A 307 -5.08 27.41 -13.37
N ARG A 308 -4.53 27.97 -14.46
CA ARG A 308 -3.09 28.23 -14.54
C ARG A 308 -2.70 29.22 -13.42
N PRO A 309 -1.58 29.01 -12.71
CA PRO A 309 -1.10 29.94 -11.67
C PRO A 309 -1.01 31.39 -12.20
N ASP A 310 -0.70 31.55 -13.48
CA ASP A 310 -0.54 32.84 -14.16
C ASP A 310 -1.86 33.66 -14.31
N MET A 311 -3.01 33.08 -13.95
CA MET A 311 -4.33 33.73 -14.05
C MET A 311 -4.88 34.21 -12.69
N VAL A 312 -4.19 33.92 -11.58
CA VAL A 312 -4.52 34.50 -10.27
C VAL A 312 -3.79 35.83 -10.20
N GLY A 313 -4.50 36.89 -10.60
CA GLY A 313 -3.97 38.26 -10.63
C GLY A 313 -3.32 38.64 -9.31
N SER A 314 -2.16 39.31 -9.42
CA SER A 314 -1.58 40.12 -8.36
C SER A 314 -2.68 40.94 -7.68
N PRO A 315 -2.76 40.98 -6.34
CA PRO A 315 -3.70 41.84 -5.65
C PRO A 315 -3.48 43.27 -6.13
N SER A 316 -4.50 43.83 -6.79
CA SER A 316 -4.55 45.24 -7.14
C SER A 316 -4.30 46.04 -5.87
N ALA A 317 -3.18 46.75 -5.84
CA ALA A 317 -2.90 47.77 -4.83
C ALA A 317 -4.09 48.73 -4.83
N THR A 318 -4.95 48.56 -3.83
CA THR A 318 -6.13 49.39 -3.66
C THR A 318 -5.65 50.63 -2.94
N THR A 319 -5.64 51.72 -3.68
CA THR A 319 -5.51 53.11 -3.23
C THR A 319 -6.41 53.34 -2.01
N VAL A 320 -5.84 53.79 -0.90
CA VAL A 320 -6.58 54.47 0.17
C VAL A 320 -5.73 55.63 0.67
N GLY A 321 -6.29 56.84 0.50
CA GLY A 321 -6.15 58.01 1.36
C GLY A 321 -4.76 58.61 1.54
#